data_AF-A0A958IFX8-F1
#
_entry.id   AF-A0A958IFX8-F1
#
_cell.length_a   1.000
_cell.length_b   1.000
_cell.length_c   1.000
_cell.angle_alpha   90.00
_cell.angle_beta   90.00
_cell.angle_gamma   90.00
#
_symmetry.space_group_name_H-M   'P 1'
#
loop_
_entity.id
_entity.type
_entity.pdbx_description
1 polymer ?
#
loop_
_entity_poly.entity_id
_entity_poly.type
_entity_poly.pdbx_seq_one_letter_code
_entity_poly.pdbx_strand_id
1 'polypeptide(L)'
;MTGNTLDKFTYKKIGEEKLNGVDCDVVERVPTYDNSGYLKIKTWYDKANNLMVRNEYTDRKNSLLKVQTFEGWKQYKNCWRAETILMENLQTKKKSLIKFN
;
A
#
# COMPACT_ATOMS: atom_id res chain seq x y z
N MET A 1 12.90 4.01 9.91
CA MET A 1 11.68 3.93 9.06
C MET A 1 11.33 5.34 8.63
N THR A 2 11.58 5.69 7.38
CA THR A 2 11.18 7.00 6.84
C THR A 2 9.66 6.99 6.70
N GLY A 3 8.97 7.96 7.30
CA GLY A 3 7.51 8.05 7.26
C GLY A 3 6.98 8.24 5.84
N ASN A 4 5.75 7.77 5.59
CA ASN A 4 5.00 8.01 4.36
C ASN A 4 4.51 9.47 4.30
N THR A 5 5.40 10.43 4.14
CA THR A 5 5.06 11.85 4.05
C THR A 5 4.80 12.25 2.58
N LEU A 6 3.89 13.21 2.36
CA LEU A 6 3.43 13.62 1.02
C LEU A 6 4.55 14.16 0.12
N ASP A 7 5.54 14.83 0.70
CA ASP A 7 6.72 15.39 0.03
C ASP A 7 7.66 14.32 -0.57
N LYS A 8 7.58 13.08 -0.09
CA LYS A 8 8.49 11.99 -0.47
C LYS A 8 8.06 11.21 -1.70
N PHE A 9 6.86 11.47 -2.22
CA PHE A 9 6.32 10.74 -3.36
C PHE A 9 5.63 11.69 -4.32
N THR A 10 5.76 11.42 -5.61
CA THR A 10 4.81 11.93 -6.60
C THR A 10 3.66 10.95 -6.71
N TYR A 11 2.46 11.48 -6.95
CA TYR A 11 1.22 10.70 -6.97
C TYR A 11 0.57 10.84 -8.34
N LYS A 12 0.20 9.71 -8.94
CA LYS A 12 -0.54 9.69 -10.20
C LYS A 12 -1.70 8.71 -10.05
N LYS A 13 -2.94 9.19 -10.18
CA LYS A 13 -4.08 8.28 -10.34
C LYS A 13 -3.94 7.60 -11.71
N ILE A 14 -3.80 6.28 -11.70
CA ILE A 14 -3.60 5.47 -12.91
C ILE A 14 -4.86 4.71 -13.34
N GLY A 15 -5.88 4.68 -12.49
CA GLY A 15 -7.16 4.07 -12.83
C GLY A 15 -8.04 3.80 -11.63
N GLU A 16 -9.04 2.95 -11.85
CA GLU A 16 -10.00 2.49 -10.85
C GLU A 16 -10.17 0.97 -11.06
N GLU A 17 -10.16 0.21 -9.98
CA GLU A 17 -10.24 -1.25 -10.03
C GLU A 17 -11.13 -1.74 -8.88
N LYS A 18 -11.94 -2.79 -9.12
CA LYS A 18 -12.65 -3.49 -8.05
C LYS A 18 -11.74 -4.52 -7.41
N LEU A 19 -11.38 -4.31 -6.15
CA LEU A 19 -10.59 -5.25 -5.36
C LEU A 19 -11.50 -5.96 -4.36
N ASN A 20 -11.67 -7.28 -4.49
CA ASN A 20 -12.54 -8.09 -3.62
C ASN A 20 -13.98 -7.55 -3.51
N GLY A 21 -14.52 -6.98 -4.59
CA GLY A 21 -15.85 -6.37 -4.62
C GLY A 21 -15.93 -4.92 -4.13
N VAL A 22 -14.82 -4.34 -3.66
CA VAL A 22 -14.71 -2.94 -3.23
C VAL A 22 -14.19 -2.09 -4.39
N ASP A 23 -14.92 -1.03 -4.73
CA ASP A 23 -14.47 -0.04 -5.72
C ASP A 23 -13.29 0.76 -5.18
N CYS A 24 -12.14 0.65 -5.85
CA CYS A 24 -10.90 1.28 -5.40
C CYS A 24 -10.34 2.23 -6.46
N ASP A 25 -9.81 3.36 -5.99
CA ASP A 25 -8.93 4.21 -6.77
C ASP A 25 -7.51 3.68 -6.73
N VAL A 26 -6.88 3.64 -7.90
CA VAL A 26 -5.53 3.11 -8.07
C VAL A 26 -4.56 4.25 -8.31
N VAL A 27 -3.60 4.38 -7.41
CA VAL A 27 -2.61 5.46 -7.41
C VAL A 27 -1.22 4.87 -7.49
N GLU A 28 -0.43 5.33 -8.45
CA GLU A 28 0.99 5.08 -8.52
C GLU A 28 1.73 6.15 -7.72
N ARG A 29 2.62 5.71 -6.83
CA ARG A 29 3.47 6.53 -5.97
C ARG A 29 4.92 6.31 -6.35
N VAL A 30 5.59 7.36 -6.83
CA VAL A 30 7.02 7.28 -7.19
C VAL A 30 7.83 8.04 -6.14
N PRO A 31 8.76 7.40 -5.43
CA PRO A 31 9.62 8.07 -4.46
C PRO A 31 10.45 9.19 -5.10
N THR A 32 10.54 10.35 -4.44
CA THR A 32 11.30 11.52 -4.93
C THR A 32 12.75 11.57 -4.45
N TYR A 33 13.20 10.55 -3.71
CA TYR A 33 14.53 10.51 -3.07
C TYR A 33 15.36 9.32 -3.55
N ASP A 34 16.66 9.54 -3.74
CA ASP A 34 17.57 8.59 -4.40
C ASP A 34 17.84 7.30 -3.62
N ASN A 35 17.58 7.30 -2.31
CA ASN A 35 17.82 6.13 -1.44
C ASN A 35 16.59 5.22 -1.26
N SER A 36 15.56 5.36 -2.11
CA SER A 36 14.43 4.43 -2.08
C SER A 36 14.80 3.06 -2.67
N GLY A 37 14.57 1.99 -1.92
CA GLY A 37 14.68 0.62 -2.45
C GLY A 37 13.61 0.26 -3.49
N TYR A 38 12.58 1.11 -3.65
CA TYR A 38 11.45 0.88 -4.55
C TYR A 38 11.49 1.88 -5.71
N LEU A 39 11.20 1.38 -6.92
CA LEU A 39 11.01 2.21 -8.11
C LEU A 39 9.65 2.91 -8.06
N LYS A 40 8.63 2.17 -7.63
CA LYS A 40 7.25 2.65 -7.50
C LYS A 40 6.43 1.79 -6.56
N ILE A 41 5.35 2.37 -6.07
CA ILE A 41 4.38 1.71 -5.21
C ILE A 41 3.00 1.92 -5.84
N LYS A 42 2.32 0.85 -6.23
CA LYS A 42 0.92 0.91 -6.68
C LYS A 42 0.03 0.72 -5.46
N THR A 43 -0.83 1.69 -5.16
CA THR A 43 -1.70 1.69 -3.99
C THR A 43 -3.16 1.72 -4.42
N TRP A 44 -3.97 0.88 -3.78
CA TRP A 44 -5.42 0.87 -3.92
C TRP A 44 -6.04 1.53 -2.69
N TYR A 45 -6.88 2.52 -2.93
CA TYR A 45 -7.67 3.22 -1.92
C TYR A 45 -9.14 2.91 -2.13
N ASP A 46 -9.83 2.40 -1.11
CA ASP A 46 -11.29 2.26 -1.11
C ASP A 46 -11.93 3.63 -1.35
N LYS A 47 -12.81 3.72 -2.35
CA LYS A 47 -13.50 4.98 -2.68
C LYS A 47 -14.47 5.43 -1.60
N ALA A 48 -15.04 4.50 -0.83
CA ALA A 48 -16.05 4.85 0.16
C ALA A 48 -15.43 5.63 1.34
N ASN A 49 -14.24 5.21 1.79
CA ASN A 49 -13.62 5.76 3.00
C ASN A 49 -12.22 6.36 2.77
N ASN A 50 -11.71 6.36 1.54
CA ASN A 50 -10.32 6.71 1.19
C ASN A 50 -9.27 5.92 1.98
N LEU A 51 -9.59 4.67 2.33
CA LEU A 51 -8.72 3.81 3.12
C LEU A 51 -7.85 2.95 2.21
N MET A 52 -6.58 2.81 2.58
CA MET A 52 -5.64 1.98 1.84
C MET A 52 -5.98 0.50 2.05
N VAL A 53 -6.24 -0.23 0.97
CA VAL A 53 -6.58 -1.66 1.02
C VAL A 53 -5.41 -2.55 0.59
N ARG A 54 -4.60 -2.07 -0.36
CA ARG A 54 -3.46 -2.84 -0.90
C ARG A 54 -2.33 -1.92 -1.36
N ASN A 55 -1.08 -2.36 -1.16
CA ASN A 55 0.11 -1.82 -1.82
C ASN A 55 0.85 -2.90 -2.56
N GLU A 56 1.40 -2.55 -3.70
CA GLU A 56 2.34 -3.36 -4.46
C GLU A 56 3.64 -2.59 -4.64
N TYR A 57 4.75 -3.19 -4.21
CA TYR A 57 6.07 -2.60 -4.21
C TYR A 57 6.87 -3.16 -5.38
N THR A 58 7.23 -2.30 -6.33
CA THR A 58 8.13 -2.63 -7.43
C THR A 58 9.55 -2.26 -7.06
N ASP A 59 10.49 -3.18 -7.24
CA ASP A 59 11.91 -2.92 -7.01
C ASP A 59 12.56 -2.12 -8.16
N ARG A 60 13.82 -1.73 -7.99
CA ARG A 60 14.59 -1.00 -9.02
C ARG A 60 14.85 -1.83 -10.29
N LYS A 61 14.66 -3.15 -10.25
CA LYS A 61 14.74 -4.05 -11.41
C LYS A 61 13.40 -4.19 -12.13
N ASN A 62 12.43 -3.32 -11.80
CA ASN A 62 11.08 -3.33 -12.36
C ASN A 62 10.32 -4.65 -12.10
N SER A 63 10.64 -5.34 -11.01
CA SER A 63 9.99 -6.59 -10.61
C SER A 63 9.12 -6.38 -9.37
N LEU A 64 7.97 -7.06 -9.32
CA LEU A 64 7.10 -7.03 -8.15
C LEU A 64 7.79 -7.73 -6.98
N LEU A 65 8.13 -6.97 -5.95
CA LEU A 65 8.93 -7.43 -4.82
C LEU A 65 8.05 -7.84 -3.63
N LYS A 66 7.12 -6.97 -3.22
CA LYS A 66 6.22 -7.24 -2.09
C LYS A 66 4.80 -6.78 -2.38
N VAL A 67 3.85 -7.44 -1.74
CA VAL A 67 2.46 -7.04 -1.64
C VAL A 67 2.13 -6.83 -0.18
N GLN A 68 1.47 -5.72 0.14
CA GLN A 68 0.94 -5.45 1.46
C GLN A 68 -0.57 -5.33 1.38
N THR A 69 -1.29 -6.06 2.23
CA THR A 69 -2.75 -5.98 2.34
C THR A 69 -3.14 -5.50 3.73
N PHE A 70 -4.22 -4.72 3.77
CA PHE A 70 -4.78 -4.12 4.98
C PHE A 70 -6.20 -4.62 5.15
N GLU A 71 -6.47 -5.24 6.29
CA GLU A 71 -7.75 -5.91 6.57
C GLU A 71 -8.28 -5.52 7.95
N GLY A 72 -9.61 -5.62 8.11
CA GLY A 72 -10.29 -5.29 9.36
C GLY A 72 -10.13 -3.82 9.73
N TRP A 73 -10.41 -2.90 8.79
CA TRP A 73 -10.41 -1.48 9.10
C TRP A 73 -11.45 -1.16 10.17
N LYS A 74 -11.00 -0.57 11.29
CA LYS A 74 -11.86 -0.09 12.37
C LYS A 74 -11.50 1.36 12.70
N GLN A 75 -12.53 2.11 13.09
CA GLN A 75 -12.37 3.47 13.57
C GLN A 75 -12.11 3.46 15.08
N TYR A 76 -10.95 3.93 15.49
CA TYR A 76 -10.57 4.14 16.88
C TYR A 76 -10.61 5.64 17.18
N LYS A 77 -11.65 6.09 17.89
CA LYS A 77 -11.92 7.51 18.12
C LYS A 77 -12.06 8.27 16.78
N ASN A 78 -11.05 9.05 16.41
CA ASN A 78 -11.02 9.88 15.20
C ASN A 78 -10.07 9.33 14.13
N CYS A 79 -9.46 8.16 14.34
CA CYS A 79 -8.47 7.59 13.46
C CYS A 79 -8.88 6.19 12.97
N TRP A 80 -8.80 5.96 11.68
CA TRP A 80 -8.96 4.63 11.09
C TRP A 80 -7.66 3.84 11.20
N ARG A 81 -7.77 2.56 11.54
CA ARG A 81 -6.64 1.64 11.57
C ARG A 81 -7.07 0.25 11.10
N ALA A 82 -6.25 -0.37 10.26
CA ALA A 82 -6.39 -1.78 9.94
C ALA A 82 -5.96 -2.64 11.13
N GLU A 83 -6.79 -3.60 11.53
CA GLU A 83 -6.45 -4.57 12.57
C GLU A 83 -5.36 -5.54 12.11
N THR A 84 -5.36 -5.89 10.82
CA THR A 84 -4.38 -6.81 10.25
C THR A 84 -3.64 -6.16 9.08
N ILE A 85 -2.32 -6.27 9.11
CA ILE A 85 -1.43 -5.89 8.02
C ILE A 85 -0.61 -7.11 7.64
N LEU A 86 -0.83 -7.63 6.45
CA LEU A 86 -0.04 -8.72 5.88
C LEU A 86 0.93 -8.14 4.87
N MET A 87 2.22 -8.45 5.02
CA MET A 87 3.27 -8.15 4.06
C MET A 87 3.81 -9.46 3.50
N GLU A 88 3.73 -9.63 2.19
CA GLU A 88 4.15 -10.83 1.49
C GLU A 88 5.24 -10.48 0.48
N ASN A 89 6.44 -11.06 0.62
CA ASN A 89 7.52 -10.87 -0.34
C ASN A 89 7.45 -11.99 -1.40
N LEU A 90 7.11 -11.63 -2.63
CA LEU A 90 6.88 -12.61 -3.69
C LEU A 90 8.17 -13.28 -4.18
N GLN A 91 9.32 -12.61 -4.06
CA GLN A 91 10.61 -13.15 -4.49
C GLN A 91 11.13 -14.21 -3.51
N THR A 92 10.98 -13.97 -2.21
CA THR A 92 11.50 -14.88 -1.15
C THR A 92 10.44 -15.80 -0.56
N LYS A 93 9.15 -15.59 -0.91
CA LYS A 93 7.97 -16.26 -0.34
C LYS A 93 7.79 -16.07 1.17
N LYS A 94 8.58 -15.19 1.80
CA LYS A 94 8.44 -14.86 3.22
C LYS A 94 7.23 -13.95 3.45
N LYS A 95 6.53 -14.20 4.55
CA LYS A 95 5.37 -13.41 4.97
C LYS A 95 5.61 -12.84 6.36
N SER A 96 5.08 -11.64 6.60
CA SER A 96 5.04 -11.01 7.91
C SER A 96 3.62 -10.54 8.17
N LEU A 97 3.04 -11.01 9.26
CA LEU A 97 1.68 -10.69 9.67
C LEU A 97 1.76 -9.85 10.94
N ILE A 98 1.17 -8.66 10.88
CA ILE A 98 1.04 -7.76 12.04
C ILE A 98 -0.45 -7.72 12.37
N LYS A 99 -0.78 -8.11 13.61
CA LYS A 99 -2.13 -8.02 14.16
C LYS A 99 -2.14 -7.05 15.33
N PHE A 100 -3.11 -6.17 15.35
CA PHE A 100 -3.38 -5.27 16.45
C PHE A 100 -4.64 -5.75 17.15
N ASN A 101 -4.48 -6.17 18.41
CA ASN A 101 -5.56 -6.55 19.31
C ASN A 101 -5.98 -5.36 20.18
#